data_AF-A0A6A4V2W5-F1
#
_entry.id   AF-A0A6A4V2W5-F1
#
_cell.length_a   1.000
_cell.length_b   1.000
_cell.length_c   1.000
_cell.angle_alpha   90.00
_cell.angle_beta   90.00
_cell.angle_gamma   90.00
#
_symmetry.space_group_name_H-M   'P 1'
#
loop_
_entity.id
_entity.type
_entity.pdbx_description
1 polymer ?
#
loop_
_entity_poly.entity_id
_entity_poly.type
_entity_poly.pdbx_seq_one_letter_code
_entity_poly.pdbx_strand_id
1 'polypeptide(L)'
;MRIPKIIVICDAGMGSSALGASLLKKELKKNGLIADVSNASIDDVNQYADIIVTHHSFVERMKKHYPKAQHFGLMDFITIDNYRKVIDKVKQMTTPAVLLKENIKINCPTVDSDTAIVLAGQNLLESGYVQEKYIQGMLERDHSLSVFMGNYIALPHGEYEYKQYIKTSGIVVHIYPQGIDWHGEVVKLVVGLAGQGEDHMIILSNIATVFSEEEDVLKAITYQNVDEIYALLTQEE
;
A
#
# COMPACT_ATOMS: atom_id res chain seq x y z
N MET A 1 12.94 6.68 3.29
CA MET A 1 12.59 5.28 3.60
C MET A 1 13.00 5.01 5.04
N ARG A 2 12.06 4.73 5.94
CA ARG A 2 12.36 4.39 7.34
C ARG A 2 12.68 2.89 7.41
N ILE A 3 13.77 2.51 8.04
CA ILE A 3 14.14 1.10 8.25
C ILE A 3 13.40 0.61 9.50
N PRO A 4 12.48 -0.38 9.41
CA PRO A 4 11.75 -0.87 10.57
C PRO A 4 12.70 -1.52 11.59
N LYS A 5 12.49 -1.25 12.88
CA LYS A 5 13.18 -1.91 13.99
C LYS A 5 12.37 -3.07 14.52
N ILE A 6 12.93 -4.26 14.48
CA ILE A 6 12.30 -5.50 14.90
C ILE A 6 13.12 -6.13 16.03
N ILE A 7 12.44 -6.56 17.10
CA ILE A 7 13.06 -7.31 18.19
C ILE A 7 12.39 -8.67 18.31
N VAL A 8 13.18 -9.74 18.25
CA VAL A 8 12.74 -11.10 18.57
C VAL A 8 13.05 -11.40 20.03
N ILE A 9 12.04 -11.79 20.80
CA ILE A 9 12.11 -11.97 22.25
C ILE A 9 11.78 -13.41 22.61
N CYS A 10 12.56 -13.98 23.54
CA CYS A 10 12.28 -15.29 24.13
C CYS A 10 12.45 -15.24 25.65
N ASP A 11 11.59 -15.99 26.36
CA ASP A 11 11.60 -16.15 27.82
C ASP A 11 12.66 -17.16 28.30
N ALA A 12 13.00 -18.15 27.47
CA ALA A 12 13.93 -19.25 27.79
C ALA A 12 15.42 -18.93 27.53
N GLY A 13 15.76 -17.66 27.29
CA GLY A 13 17.13 -17.19 27.04
C GLY A 13 17.41 -16.81 25.57
N MET A 14 18.65 -16.35 25.32
CA MET A 14 19.03 -15.73 24.03
C MET A 14 19.10 -16.69 22.83
N GLY A 15 19.13 -18.01 23.04
CA GLY A 15 19.33 -18.99 21.96
C GLY A 15 18.18 -19.03 20.95
N SER A 16 16.95 -19.17 21.44
CA SER A 16 15.76 -19.22 20.58
C SER A 16 15.47 -17.89 19.90
N SER A 17 15.69 -16.77 20.60
CA SER A 17 15.51 -15.44 20.01
C SER A 17 16.58 -15.11 18.97
N ALA A 18 17.83 -15.54 19.17
CA ALA A 18 18.90 -15.41 18.18
C ALA A 18 18.63 -16.25 16.93
N LEU A 19 18.14 -17.48 17.10
CA LEU A 19 17.73 -18.33 15.97
C LEU A 19 16.59 -17.66 15.19
N GLY A 20 15.55 -17.21 15.89
CA GLY A 20 14.41 -16.56 15.24
C GLY A 20 14.77 -15.27 14.53
N ALA A 21 15.63 -14.43 15.12
CA ALA A 21 16.16 -13.24 14.46
C ALA A 21 17.00 -13.58 13.22
N SER A 22 17.80 -14.64 13.28
CA SER A 22 18.61 -15.08 12.14
C SER A 22 17.75 -15.59 10.98
N LEU A 23 16.70 -16.37 11.28
CA LEU A 23 15.73 -16.84 10.29
C LEU A 23 14.95 -15.68 9.69
N LEU A 24 14.45 -14.75 10.51
CA LEU A 24 13.74 -13.58 10.02
C LEU A 24 14.63 -12.71 9.12
N LYS A 25 15.89 -12.44 9.51
CA LYS A 25 16.86 -11.73 8.66
C LYS A 25 17.05 -12.40 7.30
N LYS A 26 17.16 -13.73 7.29
CA LYS A 26 17.32 -14.51 6.06
C LYS A 26 16.09 -14.39 5.16
N GLU A 27 14.89 -14.52 5.71
CA GLU A 27 13.64 -14.42 4.94
C GLU A 27 13.38 -13.00 4.45
N LEU A 28 13.62 -11.96 5.26
CA LEU A 28 13.51 -10.56 4.81
C LEU A 28 14.46 -10.28 3.64
N LYS A 29 15.73 -10.71 3.74
CA LYS A 29 16.72 -10.57 2.67
C LYS A 29 16.28 -11.30 1.39
N LYS A 30 15.74 -12.51 1.51
CA LYS A 30 15.20 -13.30 0.38
C LYS A 30 14.05 -12.59 -0.34
N ASN A 31 13.27 -11.79 0.40
CA ASN A 31 12.17 -10.98 -0.12
C ASN A 31 12.60 -9.55 -0.52
N GLY A 32 13.90 -9.23 -0.52
CA GLY A 32 14.39 -7.89 -0.87
C GLY A 32 14.05 -6.79 0.15
N LEU A 33 13.64 -7.17 1.36
CA LEU A 33 13.21 -6.24 2.41
C LEU A 33 14.39 -5.85 3.31
N ILE A 34 14.43 -4.57 3.71
CA ILE A 34 15.46 -4.02 4.60
C ILE A 34 14.82 -3.68 5.95
N ALA A 35 15.28 -4.32 7.02
CA ALA A 35 14.88 -4.02 8.40
C ALA A 35 16.06 -4.21 9.37
N ASP A 36 16.04 -3.48 10.48
CA ASP A 36 16.96 -3.64 11.60
C ASP A 36 16.39 -4.68 12.56
N VAL A 37 16.93 -5.91 12.49
CA VAL A 37 16.45 -7.04 13.30
C VAL A 37 17.47 -7.35 14.40
N SER A 38 16.99 -7.37 15.64
CA SER A 38 17.77 -7.73 16.83
C SER A 38 17.02 -8.76 17.66
N ASN A 39 17.68 -9.29 18.69
CA ASN A 39 17.09 -10.24 19.62
C ASN A 39 17.40 -9.85 21.07
N ALA A 40 16.51 -10.21 21.98
CA ALA A 40 16.65 -9.94 23.41
C ALA A 40 16.04 -11.06 24.27
N SER A 41 16.40 -11.07 25.55
CA SER A 41 15.61 -11.72 26.60
C SER A 41 14.40 -10.84 26.92
N ILE A 42 13.33 -11.41 27.45
CA ILE A 42 12.13 -10.65 27.84
C ILE A 42 12.41 -9.55 28.87
N ASP A 43 13.44 -9.74 29.69
CA ASP A 43 13.80 -8.80 30.76
C ASP A 43 14.79 -7.70 30.30
N ASP A 44 15.38 -7.82 29.11
CA ASP A 44 16.50 -6.98 28.63
C ASP A 44 16.13 -6.05 27.45
N VAL A 45 14.84 -5.86 27.18
CA VAL A 45 14.40 -5.02 26.06
C VAL A 45 14.50 -3.54 26.47
N ASN A 46 15.59 -2.90 26.08
CA ASN A 46 15.92 -1.52 26.46
C ASN A 46 15.79 -0.52 25.30
N GLN A 47 15.30 -0.95 24.15
CA GLN A 47 15.27 -0.15 22.92
C GLN A 47 13.87 -0.12 22.30
N TYR A 48 13.58 0.99 21.63
CA TYR A 48 12.36 1.15 20.85
C TYR A 48 12.33 0.19 19.66
N ALA A 49 11.18 -0.46 19.46
CA ALA A 49 10.90 -1.33 18.33
C ALA A 49 9.58 -0.94 17.67
N ASP A 50 9.53 -1.05 16.35
CA ASP A 50 8.29 -0.99 15.59
C ASP A 50 7.52 -2.30 15.69
N ILE A 51 8.25 -3.42 15.66
CA ILE A 51 7.70 -4.78 15.70
C ILE A 51 8.38 -5.60 16.80
N ILE A 52 7.58 -6.26 17.61
CA ILE A 52 8.00 -7.26 18.59
C ILE A 52 7.50 -8.63 18.14
N VAL A 53 8.44 -9.58 18.01
CA VAL A 53 8.17 -10.98 17.71
C VAL A 53 8.47 -11.81 18.94
N THR A 54 7.51 -12.58 19.43
CA THR A 54 7.66 -13.42 20.62
C THR A 54 6.92 -14.74 20.43
N HIS A 55 7.07 -15.69 21.35
CA HIS A 55 6.19 -16.84 21.39
C HIS A 55 4.76 -16.42 21.74
N HIS A 56 3.75 -17.07 21.16
CA HIS A 56 2.35 -16.65 21.28
C HIS A 56 1.88 -16.50 22.74
N SER A 57 2.42 -17.30 23.66
CA SER A 57 2.10 -17.25 25.09
C SER A 57 2.49 -15.94 25.78
N PHE A 58 3.39 -15.13 25.21
CA PHE A 58 3.90 -13.91 25.83
C PHE A 58 3.40 -12.62 25.19
N VAL A 59 2.60 -12.70 24.13
CA VAL A 59 2.11 -11.52 23.40
C VAL A 59 1.41 -10.52 24.33
N GLU A 60 0.53 -10.99 25.22
CA GLU A 60 -0.20 -10.12 26.14
C GLU A 60 0.70 -9.46 27.19
N ARG A 61 1.75 -10.17 27.64
CA ARG A 61 2.78 -9.59 28.52
C ARG A 61 3.55 -8.49 27.80
N MET A 62 3.89 -8.71 26.53
CA MET A 62 4.62 -7.74 25.71
C MET A 62 3.79 -6.51 25.37
N LYS A 63 2.50 -6.66 25.02
CA LYS A 63 1.59 -5.54 24.77
C LYS A 63 1.48 -4.60 25.96
N LYS A 64 1.45 -5.13 27.19
CA LYS A 64 1.42 -4.32 28.41
C LYS A 64 2.67 -3.46 28.60
N HIS A 65 3.84 -4.00 28.27
CA HIS A 65 5.12 -3.28 28.45
C HIS A 65 5.46 -2.36 27.26
N TYR A 66 5.06 -2.74 26.05
CA TYR A 66 5.37 -2.03 24.81
C TYR A 66 4.11 -1.79 23.99
N PRO A 67 3.16 -0.98 24.49
CA PRO A 67 1.85 -0.79 23.86
C PRO A 67 1.92 -0.12 22.48
N LYS A 68 3.04 0.57 22.18
CA LYS A 68 3.25 1.26 20.89
C LYS A 68 3.83 0.36 19.79
N ALA A 69 4.39 -0.79 20.13
CA ALA A 69 4.93 -1.72 19.14
C ALA A 69 3.82 -2.63 18.60
N GLN A 70 3.97 -3.11 17.37
CA GLN A 70 3.13 -4.18 16.85
C GLN A 70 3.64 -5.53 17.33
N HIS A 71 2.75 -6.42 17.77
CA HIS A 71 3.13 -7.69 18.40
C HIS A 71 2.73 -8.89 17.55
N PHE A 72 3.68 -9.77 17.26
CA PHE A 72 3.47 -11.01 16.55
C PHE A 72 3.87 -12.20 17.42
N GLY A 73 2.89 -13.07 17.69
CA GLY A 73 3.09 -14.33 18.39
C GLY A 73 3.38 -15.47 17.42
N LEU A 74 4.52 -16.14 17.58
CA LEU A 74 4.88 -17.34 16.84
C LEU A 74 4.56 -18.60 17.66
N MET A 75 4.22 -19.70 16.97
CA MET A 75 4.09 -21.02 17.61
C MET A 75 5.47 -21.60 17.96
N ASP A 76 6.46 -21.37 17.10
CA ASP A 76 7.85 -21.72 17.31
C ASP A 76 8.75 -20.80 16.45
N PHE A 77 10.03 -20.75 16.76
CA PHE A 77 10.98 -19.86 16.07
C PHE A 77 11.64 -20.49 14.83
N ILE A 78 11.35 -21.76 14.49
CA ILE A 78 12.07 -22.53 13.47
C ILE A 78 11.24 -22.66 12.19
N THR A 79 9.92 -22.77 12.31
CA THR A 79 8.97 -22.89 11.20
C THR A 79 8.82 -21.57 10.46
N ILE A 80 9.23 -21.55 9.19
CA ILE A 80 9.23 -20.35 8.34
C ILE A 80 7.82 -19.76 8.19
N ASP A 81 6.79 -20.60 8.08
CA ASP A 81 5.39 -20.16 7.90
C ASP A 81 4.90 -19.27 9.06
N ASN A 82 5.45 -19.45 10.27
CA ASN A 82 5.11 -18.60 11.41
C ASN A 82 5.50 -17.13 11.17
N TYR A 83 6.54 -16.87 10.36
CA TYR A 83 7.05 -15.52 10.09
C TYR A 83 6.30 -14.78 8.99
N ARG A 84 5.41 -15.46 8.24
CA ARG A 84 4.74 -14.88 7.08
C ARG A 84 4.08 -13.54 7.39
N LYS A 85 3.32 -13.46 8.49
CA LYS A 85 2.65 -12.23 8.94
C LYS A 85 3.64 -11.11 9.29
N VAL A 86 4.81 -11.45 9.85
CA VAL A 86 5.86 -10.47 10.17
C VAL A 86 6.47 -9.93 8.88
N ILE A 87 6.79 -10.81 7.92
CA ILE A 87 7.37 -10.45 6.62
C ILE A 87 6.39 -9.56 5.84
N ASP A 88 5.10 -9.92 5.82
CA ASP A 88 4.05 -9.12 5.17
C ASP A 88 3.95 -7.73 5.80
N LYS A 89 4.04 -7.63 7.14
CA LYS A 89 4.04 -6.34 7.82
C LYS A 89 5.26 -5.50 7.50
N VAL A 90 6.45 -6.10 7.48
CA VAL A 90 7.68 -5.40 7.10
C VAL A 90 7.62 -4.92 5.66
N LYS A 91 7.05 -5.74 4.75
CA LYS A 91 6.78 -5.33 3.37
C LYS A 91 5.90 -4.09 3.35
N GLN A 92 4.76 -4.07 4.05
CA GLN A 92 3.90 -2.87 4.15
C GLN A 92 4.65 -1.64 4.69
N MET A 93 5.51 -1.80 5.71
CA MET A 93 6.26 -0.69 6.31
C MET A 93 7.42 -0.17 5.44
N THR A 94 7.90 -0.97 4.49
CA THR A 94 9.06 -0.64 3.65
C THR A 94 8.69 -0.33 2.21
N THR A 95 7.54 -0.81 1.72
CA THR A 95 6.98 -0.37 0.44
C THR A 95 6.66 1.12 0.55
N PRO A 96 7.15 1.97 -0.38
CA PRO A 96 6.70 3.35 -0.48
C PRO A 96 5.17 3.38 -0.50
N ALA A 97 4.56 4.30 0.26
CA ALA A 97 3.12 4.46 0.20
C ALA A 97 2.73 4.72 -1.26
N VAL A 98 2.01 3.76 -1.84
CA VAL A 98 1.59 3.82 -3.26
C VAL A 98 0.71 5.05 -3.46
N LEU A 99 -0.04 5.43 -2.43
CA LEU A 99 -0.80 6.66 -2.36
C LEU A 99 -0.15 7.62 -1.37
N LEU A 100 0.04 8.88 -1.76
CA LEU A 100 0.32 9.98 -0.83
C LEU A 100 -0.95 10.81 -0.64
N LYS A 101 -1.13 11.43 0.53
CA LYS A 101 -2.31 12.29 0.79
C LYS A 101 -2.42 13.45 -0.22
N GLU A 102 -1.28 14.02 -0.62
CA GLU A 102 -1.21 15.08 -1.63
C GLU A 102 -1.67 14.63 -3.03
N ASN A 103 -1.70 13.32 -3.29
CA ASN A 103 -2.16 12.76 -4.56
C ASN A 103 -3.69 12.64 -4.64
N ILE A 104 -4.40 12.95 -3.55
CA ILE A 104 -5.86 12.87 -3.45
C ILE A 104 -6.44 14.25 -3.73
N LYS A 105 -7.17 14.38 -4.84
CA LYS A 105 -7.93 15.59 -5.20
C LYS A 105 -9.42 15.30 -5.03
N ILE A 106 -10.05 16.02 -4.10
CA ILE A 106 -11.49 15.95 -3.84
C ILE A 106 -12.21 17.12 -4.51
N ASN A 107 -13.51 16.96 -4.77
CA ASN A 107 -14.36 18.00 -5.36
C ASN A 107 -13.87 18.50 -6.73
N CYS A 108 -13.34 17.60 -7.56
CA CYS A 108 -12.91 17.94 -8.91
C CYS A 108 -14.12 18.42 -9.75
N PRO A 109 -13.94 19.44 -10.61
CA PRO A 109 -14.99 19.91 -11.51
C PRO A 109 -15.26 18.87 -12.60
N THR A 110 -16.49 18.84 -13.12
CA THR A 110 -16.84 17.99 -14.28
C THR A 110 -15.99 18.38 -15.50
N VAL A 111 -15.38 17.38 -16.12
CA VAL A 111 -14.56 17.45 -17.34
C VAL A 111 -14.88 16.24 -18.22
N ASP A 112 -14.34 16.19 -19.45
CA ASP A 112 -14.37 14.98 -20.27
C ASP A 112 -13.35 13.92 -19.80
N SER A 113 -13.49 12.68 -20.28
CA SER A 113 -12.62 11.55 -19.92
C SER A 113 -11.15 11.82 -20.21
N ASP A 114 -10.81 12.36 -21.39
CA ASP A 114 -9.42 12.63 -21.78
C ASP A 114 -8.79 13.66 -20.86
N THR A 115 -9.52 14.74 -20.55
CA THR A 115 -9.08 15.75 -19.58
C THR A 115 -8.87 15.13 -18.20
N ALA A 116 -9.75 14.25 -17.73
CA ALA A 116 -9.57 13.54 -16.45
C ALA A 116 -8.32 12.63 -16.45
N ILE A 117 -8.06 11.92 -17.56
CA ILE A 117 -6.85 11.10 -17.75
C ILE A 117 -5.60 11.96 -17.69
N VAL A 118 -5.58 13.09 -18.40
CA VAL A 118 -4.45 14.02 -18.42
C VAL A 118 -4.20 14.61 -17.04
N LEU A 119 -5.23 15.04 -16.31
CA LEU A 119 -5.10 15.57 -14.96
C LEU A 119 -4.54 14.52 -13.98
N ALA A 120 -4.99 13.27 -14.09
CA ALA A 120 -4.46 12.17 -13.30
C ALA A 120 -2.98 11.89 -13.65
N GLY A 121 -2.66 11.85 -14.95
CA GLY A 121 -1.29 11.67 -15.44
C GLY A 121 -0.34 12.79 -15.02
N GLN A 122 -0.80 14.04 -15.02
CA GLN A 122 -0.05 15.19 -14.51
C GLN A 122 0.21 15.07 -13.01
N ASN A 123 -0.78 14.64 -12.23
CA ASN A 123 -0.61 14.41 -10.81
C ASN A 123 0.44 13.31 -10.54
N LEU A 124 0.45 12.23 -11.34
CA LEU A 124 1.47 11.18 -11.27
C LEU A 124 2.87 11.72 -11.60
N LEU A 125 2.96 12.60 -12.60
CA LEU A 125 4.21 13.24 -13.01
C LEU A 125 4.76 14.17 -11.93
N GLU A 126 3.92 15.05 -11.39
CA GLU A 126 4.26 16.01 -10.32
C GLU A 126 4.73 15.29 -9.05
N SER A 127 4.11 14.15 -8.74
CA SER A 127 4.46 13.30 -7.59
C SER A 127 5.69 12.41 -7.83
N GLY A 128 6.30 12.50 -9.03
CA GLY A 128 7.55 11.79 -9.35
C GLY A 128 7.38 10.31 -9.70
N TYR A 129 6.16 9.80 -9.88
CA TYR A 129 5.94 8.39 -10.23
C TYR A 129 6.33 8.06 -11.67
N VAL A 130 6.18 9.03 -12.58
CA VAL A 130 6.33 8.80 -14.03
C VAL A 130 7.14 9.91 -14.71
N GLN A 131 7.43 9.70 -15.99
CA GLN A 131 7.88 10.74 -16.92
C GLN A 131 6.70 11.20 -17.78
N GLU A 132 6.78 12.40 -18.35
CA GLU A 132 5.68 13.06 -19.10
C GLU A 132 5.08 12.17 -20.21
N LYS A 133 5.92 11.43 -20.93
CA LYS A 133 5.47 10.49 -21.98
C LYS A 133 4.49 9.42 -21.49
N TYR A 134 4.45 9.11 -20.20
CA TYR A 134 3.50 8.12 -19.66
C TYR A 134 2.05 8.54 -19.84
N ILE A 135 1.76 9.85 -19.84
CA ILE A 135 0.40 10.40 -19.99
C ILE A 135 -0.19 10.02 -21.35
N GLN A 136 0.63 10.04 -22.41
CA GLN A 136 0.20 9.60 -23.74
C GLN A 136 -0.23 8.12 -23.72
N GLY A 137 0.56 7.27 -23.05
CA GLY A 137 0.20 5.87 -22.89
C GLY A 137 -1.09 5.64 -22.10
N MET A 138 -1.45 6.54 -21.19
CA MET A 138 -2.72 6.45 -20.44
C MET A 138 -3.93 6.76 -21.33
N LEU A 139 -3.81 7.74 -22.22
CA LEU A 139 -4.84 8.07 -23.21
C LEU A 139 -5.02 6.94 -24.22
N GLU A 140 -3.91 6.46 -24.79
CA GLU A 140 -3.93 5.36 -25.77
C GLU A 140 -4.55 4.08 -25.17
N ARG A 141 -4.28 3.81 -23.89
CA ARG A 141 -4.86 2.67 -23.18
C ARG A 141 -6.39 2.76 -23.13
N ASP A 142 -6.94 3.90 -22.76
CA ASP A 142 -8.40 4.10 -22.67
C ASP A 142 -9.07 4.13 -24.05
N HIS A 143 -8.44 4.77 -25.04
CA HIS A 143 -8.95 4.81 -26.41
C HIS A 143 -8.93 3.45 -27.11
N SER A 144 -8.00 2.55 -26.73
CA SER A 144 -7.97 1.18 -27.24
C SER A 144 -9.10 0.32 -26.65
N LEU A 145 -9.28 0.40 -25.33
CA LEU A 145 -10.35 -0.26 -24.60
C LEU A 145 -10.60 0.51 -23.31
N SER A 146 -11.83 0.99 -23.13
CA SER A 146 -12.20 1.80 -21.96
C SER A 146 -11.64 1.23 -20.65
N VAL A 147 -11.03 2.11 -19.84
CA VAL A 147 -10.53 1.78 -18.50
C VAL A 147 -11.59 1.95 -17.41
N PHE A 148 -12.86 2.15 -17.80
CA PHE A 148 -14.00 2.04 -16.90
C PHE A 148 -14.10 0.62 -16.34
N MET A 149 -14.25 0.51 -15.02
CA MET A 149 -14.29 -0.78 -14.32
C MET A 149 -15.67 -1.14 -13.75
N GLY A 150 -16.67 -0.26 -13.92
CA GLY A 150 -17.94 -0.35 -13.18
C GLY A 150 -17.94 0.48 -11.91
N ASN A 151 -19.09 0.52 -11.22
CA ASN A 151 -19.28 1.21 -9.93
C ASN A 151 -18.83 2.69 -9.92
N TYR A 152 -18.97 3.41 -11.03
CA TYR A 152 -18.48 4.79 -11.19
C TYR A 152 -16.95 4.97 -11.15
N ILE A 153 -16.17 3.93 -11.42
CA ILE A 153 -14.70 3.96 -11.36
C ILE A 153 -14.09 3.88 -12.75
N ALA A 154 -13.13 4.76 -13.02
CA ALA A 154 -12.16 4.59 -14.11
C ALA A 154 -10.74 4.49 -13.55
N LEU A 155 -9.92 3.62 -14.15
CA LEU A 155 -8.55 3.36 -13.70
C LEU A 155 -7.55 3.59 -14.84
N PRO A 156 -7.28 4.85 -15.21
CA PRO A 156 -6.33 5.15 -16.27
C PRO A 156 -4.91 4.76 -15.89
N HIS A 157 -4.27 4.01 -16.78
CA HIS A 157 -2.90 3.50 -16.65
C HIS A 157 -2.27 3.42 -18.05
N GLY A 158 -0.95 3.47 -18.13
CA GLY A 158 -0.25 3.45 -19.41
C GLY A 158 -0.28 2.07 -20.09
N GLU A 159 -0.30 2.08 -21.42
CA GLU A 159 -0.06 0.90 -22.25
C GLU A 159 1.28 0.21 -21.95
N TYR A 160 1.41 -1.07 -22.33
CA TYR A 160 2.58 -1.89 -22.00
C TYR A 160 3.91 -1.26 -22.46
N GLU A 161 3.93 -0.63 -23.63
CA GLU A 161 5.10 0.01 -24.22
C GLU A 161 5.58 1.27 -23.46
N TYR A 162 4.74 1.85 -22.61
CA TYR A 162 5.08 3.03 -21.82
C TYR A 162 5.64 2.69 -20.42
N LYS A 163 5.75 1.41 -20.05
CA LYS A 163 6.27 0.97 -18.74
C LYS A 163 7.66 1.53 -18.41
N GLN A 164 8.50 1.72 -19.42
CA GLN A 164 9.84 2.33 -19.30
C GLN A 164 9.82 3.77 -18.75
N TYR A 165 8.68 4.46 -18.82
CA TYR A 165 8.51 5.81 -18.30
C TYR A 165 8.03 5.85 -16.84
N ILE A 166 7.76 4.70 -16.22
CA ILE A 166 7.45 4.61 -14.79
C ILE A 166 8.76 4.66 -14.01
N LYS A 167 8.91 5.62 -13.09
CA LYS A 167 10.05 5.75 -12.18
C LYS A 167 9.86 4.90 -10.91
N THR A 168 8.67 4.95 -10.33
CA THR A 168 8.29 4.16 -9.16
C THR A 168 6.78 3.93 -9.15
N SER A 169 6.34 2.83 -8.54
CA SER A 169 4.91 2.49 -8.46
C SER A 169 4.16 3.51 -7.60
N GLY A 170 2.96 3.90 -8.01
CA GLY A 170 2.13 4.87 -7.29
C GLY A 170 0.73 5.06 -7.90
N ILE A 171 -0.16 5.61 -7.10
CA ILE A 171 -1.51 5.99 -7.50
C ILE A 171 -1.84 7.43 -7.13
N VAL A 172 -2.77 8.00 -7.89
CA VAL A 172 -3.43 9.27 -7.64
C VAL A 172 -4.94 9.06 -7.66
N VAL A 173 -5.67 9.88 -6.90
CA VAL A 173 -7.11 9.70 -6.71
C VAL A 173 -7.83 11.02 -6.93
N HIS A 174 -8.69 11.09 -7.93
CA HIS A 174 -9.50 12.27 -8.22
C HIS A 174 -10.98 11.92 -8.06
N ILE A 175 -11.69 12.69 -7.22
CA ILE A 175 -13.12 12.50 -6.95
C ILE A 175 -13.90 13.60 -7.65
N TYR A 176 -14.83 13.21 -8.51
CA TYR A 176 -15.75 14.06 -9.28
C TYR A 176 -17.18 13.88 -8.74
N PRO A 177 -17.64 14.68 -7.76
CA PRO A 177 -18.90 14.42 -7.07
C PRO A 177 -20.13 14.43 -7.98
N GLN A 178 -20.10 15.29 -9.02
CA GLN A 178 -21.16 15.41 -10.01
C GLN A 178 -21.09 14.32 -11.11
N GLY A 179 -20.00 13.57 -11.13
CA GLY A 179 -19.68 12.65 -12.21
C GLY A 179 -19.14 13.34 -13.47
N ILE A 180 -18.48 12.54 -14.29
CA ILE A 180 -18.02 12.84 -15.63
C ILE A 180 -18.52 11.74 -16.57
N ASP A 181 -18.78 12.11 -17.82
CA ASP A 181 -19.10 11.14 -18.88
C ASP A 181 -17.82 10.43 -19.31
N TRP A 182 -17.87 9.10 -19.32
CA TRP A 182 -16.78 8.22 -19.71
C TRP A 182 -17.30 7.25 -20.76
N HIS A 183 -17.36 7.72 -22.00
CA HIS A 183 -17.85 6.95 -23.15
C HIS A 183 -19.30 6.44 -22.97
N GLY A 184 -20.17 7.26 -22.36
CA GLY A 184 -21.58 6.92 -22.08
C GLY A 184 -21.82 6.34 -20.68
N GLU A 185 -20.77 6.02 -19.93
CA GLU A 185 -20.84 5.60 -18.54
C GLU A 185 -20.57 6.78 -17.59
N VAL A 186 -21.14 6.75 -16.39
CA VAL A 186 -20.87 7.78 -15.39
C VAL A 186 -19.67 7.36 -14.55
N VAL A 187 -18.65 8.22 -14.45
CA VAL A 187 -17.50 8.04 -13.55
C VAL A 187 -17.46 9.13 -12.50
N LYS A 188 -17.25 8.76 -11.25
CA LYS A 188 -17.11 9.69 -10.11
C LYS A 188 -15.77 9.54 -9.38
N LEU A 189 -15.07 8.43 -9.60
CA LEU A 189 -13.76 8.16 -9.02
C LEU A 189 -12.78 7.79 -10.13
N VAL A 190 -11.74 8.60 -10.30
CA VAL A 190 -10.64 8.31 -11.23
C VAL A 190 -9.40 7.96 -10.41
N VAL A 191 -8.88 6.74 -10.61
CA VAL A 191 -7.65 6.27 -9.96
C VAL A 191 -6.55 6.15 -11.01
N GLY A 192 -5.70 7.16 -11.12
CA GLY A 192 -4.54 7.11 -12.01
C GLY A 192 -3.47 6.19 -11.44
N LEU A 193 -2.97 5.24 -12.23
CA LEU A 193 -2.04 4.23 -11.78
C LEU A 193 -0.74 4.21 -12.59
N ALA A 194 0.38 4.23 -11.90
CA ALA A 194 1.69 3.86 -12.40
C ALA A 194 2.15 2.58 -11.67
N GLY A 195 2.14 1.43 -12.33
CA GLY A 195 2.56 0.15 -11.72
C GLY A 195 3.73 -0.51 -12.44
N GLN A 196 4.84 -0.77 -11.73
CA GLN A 196 5.94 -1.61 -12.25
C GLN A 196 5.72 -3.08 -11.90
N GLY A 197 5.98 -3.98 -12.85
CA GLY A 197 5.96 -5.42 -12.61
C GLY A 197 4.65 -5.95 -12.03
N GLU A 198 4.73 -6.66 -10.91
CA GLU A 198 3.59 -7.28 -10.21
C GLU A 198 2.77 -6.29 -9.38
N ASP A 199 3.31 -5.10 -9.05
CA ASP A 199 2.61 -4.11 -8.22
C ASP A 199 1.31 -3.63 -8.88
N HIS A 200 1.29 -3.56 -10.22
CA HIS A 200 0.10 -3.17 -10.98
C HIS A 200 -1.11 -4.04 -10.60
N MET A 201 -0.97 -5.36 -10.63
CA MET A 201 -2.07 -6.28 -10.34
C MET A 201 -2.49 -6.24 -8.87
N ILE A 202 -1.54 -6.05 -7.95
CA ILE A 202 -1.83 -5.95 -6.52
C ILE A 202 -2.64 -4.69 -6.24
N ILE A 203 -2.25 -3.56 -6.81
CA ILE A 203 -2.95 -2.28 -6.63
C ILE A 203 -4.36 -2.37 -7.23
N LEU A 204 -4.49 -2.92 -8.44
CA LEU A 204 -5.78 -3.16 -9.07
C LEU A 204 -6.71 -4.02 -8.21
N SER A 205 -6.19 -5.14 -7.71
CA SER A 205 -6.94 -6.05 -6.84
C SER A 205 -7.41 -5.34 -5.57
N ASN A 206 -6.56 -4.51 -4.97
CA ASN A 206 -6.92 -3.75 -3.78
C ASN A 206 -8.03 -2.73 -4.07
N ILE A 207 -7.91 -1.94 -5.14
CA ILE A 207 -8.94 -0.96 -5.54
C ILE A 207 -10.27 -1.66 -5.83
N ALA A 208 -10.25 -2.75 -6.59
CA ALA A 208 -11.44 -3.54 -6.89
C ALA A 208 -12.08 -4.17 -5.63
N THR A 209 -11.25 -4.53 -4.63
CA THR A 209 -11.75 -5.06 -3.35
C THR A 209 -12.35 -3.97 -2.48
N VAL A 210 -11.72 -2.78 -2.41
CA VAL A 210 -12.20 -1.65 -1.60
C VAL A 210 -13.49 -1.07 -2.16
N PHE A 211 -13.66 -1.10 -3.49
CA PHE A 211 -14.84 -0.57 -4.16
C PHE A 211 -15.63 -1.63 -4.92
N SER A 212 -15.86 -2.77 -4.26
CA SER A 212 -16.61 -3.87 -4.85
C SER A 212 -18.09 -3.52 -5.06
N GLU A 213 -18.64 -2.62 -4.25
CA GLU A 213 -20.04 -2.21 -4.30
C GLU A 213 -20.17 -0.72 -4.62
N GLU A 214 -21.30 -0.34 -5.23
CA GLU A 214 -21.62 1.05 -5.54
C GLU A 214 -21.61 1.94 -4.28
N GLU A 215 -22.07 1.40 -3.15
CA GLU A 215 -22.15 2.11 -1.88
C GLU A 215 -20.77 2.54 -1.35
N ASP A 216 -19.71 1.76 -1.62
CA ASP A 216 -18.35 2.08 -1.18
C ASP A 216 -17.80 3.31 -1.90
N VAL A 217 -18.12 3.44 -3.19
CA VAL A 217 -17.76 4.61 -4.00
C VAL A 217 -18.58 5.82 -3.58
N LEU A 218 -19.88 5.64 -3.33
CA LEU A 218 -20.75 6.71 -2.84
C LEU A 218 -20.29 7.22 -1.46
N LYS A 219 -19.87 6.33 -0.55
CA LYS A 219 -19.23 6.71 0.73
C LYS A 219 -17.98 7.55 0.49
N ALA A 220 -17.08 7.11 -0.39
CA ALA A 220 -15.91 7.91 -0.78
C ALA A 220 -16.29 9.30 -1.29
N ILE A 221 -17.33 9.42 -2.10
CA ILE A 221 -17.80 10.74 -2.59
C ILE A 221 -18.36 11.61 -1.46
N THR A 222 -18.98 11.02 -0.42
CA THR A 222 -19.47 11.77 0.74
C THR A 222 -18.36 12.26 1.66
N TYR A 223 -17.22 11.57 1.69
CA TYR A 223 -16.05 11.98 2.45
C TYR A 223 -15.43 13.21 1.78
N GLN A 224 -15.72 14.39 2.34
CA GLN A 224 -15.08 15.65 1.95
C GLN A 224 -13.72 15.84 2.65
N ASN A 225 -13.07 14.75 3.03
CA ASN A 225 -11.85 14.73 3.84
C ASN A 225 -10.82 13.78 3.22
N VAL A 226 -9.66 14.35 2.85
CA VAL A 226 -8.52 13.62 2.30
C VAL A 226 -8.02 12.52 3.25
N ASP A 227 -8.06 12.74 4.56
CA ASP A 227 -7.59 11.77 5.54
C ASP A 227 -8.48 10.51 5.58
N GLU A 228 -9.79 10.68 5.42
CA GLU A 228 -10.76 9.56 5.40
C GLU A 228 -10.63 8.76 4.10
N ILE A 229 -10.47 9.43 2.96
CA ILE A 229 -10.20 8.76 1.67
C ILE A 229 -8.88 7.99 1.72
N TYR A 230 -7.85 8.62 2.28
CA TYR A 230 -6.55 7.98 2.44
C TYR A 230 -6.67 6.71 3.28
N ALA A 231 -7.27 6.80 4.48
CA ALA A 231 -7.45 5.66 5.37
C ALA A 231 -8.25 4.52 4.72
N LEU A 232 -9.33 4.84 4.01
CA LEU A 232 -10.15 3.87 3.27
C LEU A 232 -9.31 3.09 2.24
N LEU A 233 -8.46 3.79 1.48
CA LEU A 233 -7.66 3.22 0.41
C LEU A 233 -6.40 2.49 0.89
N THR A 234 -5.85 2.90 2.03
CA THR A 234 -4.64 2.29 2.61
C THR A 234 -4.96 1.22 3.66
N GLN A 235 -6.23 1.04 4.01
CA GLN A 235 -6.68 0.17 5.10
C GLN A 235 -5.94 0.48 6.42
N GLU A 236 -5.65 1.76 6.65
CA GLU A 236 -5.09 2.23 7.92
C GLU A 236 -6.25 2.52 8.87
N GLU A 237 -6.28 1.84 10.03
CA GLU A 237 -7.19 2.12 11.15
C GLU A 237 -6.78 3.37 11.94
#